data_AF-A0A9D8LFC2-F1
#
_entry.id   AF-A0A9D8LFC2-F1
#
_cell.length_a   1.000
_cell.length_b   1.000
_cell.length_c   1.000
_cell.angle_alpha   90.00
_cell.angle_beta   90.00
_cell.angle_gamma   90.00
#
_symmetry.space_group_name_H-M   'P 1'
#
loop_
_entity.id
_entity.type
_entity.pdbx_description
1 polymer ?
#
loop_
_entity_poly.entity_id
_entity_poly.type
_entity_poly.pdbx_seq_one_letter_code
_entity_poly.pdbx_strand_id
1 'polypeptide(L)'
;MLLSLGLLVALAARNVSANLAASGMEIDFSFLWLEAGFDVSESLIAYSPRDTYARVLLVGILNTLLAAAVVLVLASSLGLVVGVAMTSSNWLVRTLAHGYVELLRNLPKLLILIALYVMMVRYLPHVRLAWTGPFGAMLSNRGLFLPWPVIEHGGRLLALASGLWLAGWVLWARLARRRQDRTGQRHPVALPAIAAGGLLLATLALLDAIRIGWSVPELKGFNVAGGMSLSLQFTALVVALGVYHGGQIGAIVRGGIIATSSGQREAAQALGLDWFKTMRLIVLPQALRVIT
;
A
#
# COMPACT_ATOMS: atom_id res chain seq x y z
N MET A 1 5.99 -16.65 40.13
CA MET A 1 5.18 -16.04 39.04
C MET A 1 5.41 -16.72 37.68
N LEU A 2 6.65 -16.83 37.18
CA LEU A 2 6.91 -17.52 35.91
C LEU A 2 6.65 -19.04 35.98
N LEU A 3 7.04 -19.69 37.09
CA LEU A 3 6.77 -21.13 37.32
C LEU A 3 5.27 -21.44 37.48
N SER A 4 4.54 -20.58 38.18
CA SER A 4 3.08 -20.71 38.33
C SER A 4 2.34 -20.47 37.02
N LEU A 5 2.81 -19.54 36.18
CA LEU A 5 2.29 -19.33 34.83
C LEU A 5 2.58 -20.52 33.92
N GLY A 6 3.81 -21.06 33.96
CA GLY A 6 4.19 -22.25 33.20
C GLY A 6 3.36 -23.47 33.59
N LEU A 7 3.12 -23.68 34.89
CA LEU A 7 2.26 -24.76 35.39
C LEU A 7 0.81 -24.59 34.94
N LEU A 8 0.26 -23.36 35.00
CA LEU A 8 -1.08 -23.06 34.52
C LEU A 8 -1.23 -23.34 33.02
N VAL A 9 -0.25 -22.93 32.20
CA VAL A 9 -0.22 -23.20 30.76
C VAL A 9 -0.12 -24.70 30.47
N ALA A 10 0.71 -25.44 31.22
CA ALA A 10 0.84 -26.88 31.06
C ALA A 10 -0.45 -27.64 31.44
N LEU A 11 -1.13 -27.23 32.52
CA LEU A 11 -2.42 -27.78 32.92
C LEU A 11 -3.51 -27.47 31.90
N ALA A 12 -3.56 -26.24 31.39
CA ALA A 12 -4.50 -25.83 30.36
C ALA A 12 -4.27 -26.63 29.06
N ALA A 13 -3.02 -26.76 28.61
CA ALA A 13 -2.67 -27.53 27.41
C ALA A 13 -3.07 -29.01 27.55
N ARG A 14 -2.80 -29.63 28.72
CA ARG A 14 -3.22 -31.01 29.00
C ARG A 14 -4.74 -31.17 29.03
N ASN A 15 -5.46 -30.22 29.63
CA ASN A 15 -6.91 -30.27 29.70
C ASN A 15 -7.54 -30.11 28.30
N VAL A 16 -7.02 -29.19 27.50
CA VAL A 16 -7.43 -29.00 26.10
C VAL A 16 -7.15 -30.26 25.28
N SER A 17 -5.94 -30.82 25.36
CA SER A 17 -5.61 -32.04 24.61
C SER A 17 -6.46 -33.24 25.02
N ALA A 18 -6.73 -33.40 26.32
CA ALA A 18 -7.57 -34.49 26.83
C ALA A 18 -9.04 -34.35 26.41
N ASN A 19 -9.61 -33.14 26.47
CA ASN A 19 -11.01 -32.91 26.04
C ASN A 19 -11.18 -33.05 24.52
N LEU A 20 -10.18 -32.63 23.73
CA LEU A 20 -10.21 -32.77 22.28
C LEU A 20 -10.06 -34.22 21.84
N ALA A 21 -9.14 -34.98 22.48
CA ALA A 21 -9.02 -36.41 22.26
C ALA A 21 -10.31 -37.16 22.63
N ALA A 22 -10.96 -36.80 23.75
CA ALA A 22 -12.26 -37.35 24.14
C ALA A 22 -13.41 -36.99 23.16
N SER A 23 -13.26 -35.89 22.42
CA SER A 23 -14.22 -35.43 21.40
C SER A 23 -13.90 -35.95 19.98
N GLY A 24 -12.89 -36.83 19.83
CA GLY A 24 -12.45 -37.34 18.54
C GLY A 24 -11.75 -36.31 17.63
N MET A 25 -11.32 -35.18 18.19
CA MET A 25 -10.57 -34.14 17.47
C MET A 25 -9.09 -34.23 17.84
N GLU A 26 -8.26 -34.70 16.92
CA GLU A 26 -6.80 -34.61 17.06
C GLU A 26 -6.34 -33.18 16.70
N ILE A 27 -5.56 -32.53 17.57
CA ILE A 27 -4.90 -31.27 17.20
C ILE A 27 -3.75 -31.63 16.27
N ASP A 28 -3.96 -31.47 14.97
CA ASP A 28 -2.92 -31.65 13.96
C ASP A 28 -2.86 -30.47 12.98
N PHE A 29 -1.83 -30.49 12.12
CA PHE A 29 -1.70 -29.58 11.00
C PHE A 29 -2.14 -30.24 9.68
N SER A 30 -2.82 -31.38 9.73
CA SER A 30 -3.28 -32.07 8.52
C SER A 30 -4.32 -31.24 7.77
N PHE A 31 -5.09 -30.44 8.50
CA PHE A 31 -6.06 -29.49 7.94
C PHE A 31 -5.45 -28.55 6.89
N LEU A 32 -4.16 -28.21 6.99
CA LEU A 32 -3.46 -27.35 6.02
C LEU A 32 -3.43 -27.95 4.61
N TRP A 33 -3.54 -29.28 4.51
CA TRP A 33 -3.50 -30.04 3.26
C TRP A 33 -4.89 -30.41 2.75
N LEU A 34 -5.95 -30.15 3.53
CA LEU A 34 -7.33 -30.32 3.09
C LEU A 34 -7.73 -29.22 2.10
N GLU A 35 -8.67 -29.55 1.21
CA GLU A 35 -9.27 -28.58 0.30
C GLU A 35 -10.05 -27.52 1.09
N ALA A 36 -9.85 -26.25 0.74
CA ALA A 36 -10.48 -25.15 1.45
C ALA A 36 -12.00 -25.06 1.19
N GLY A 37 -12.45 -25.31 -0.04
CA GLY A 37 -13.87 -25.38 -0.40
C GLY A 37 -14.59 -24.03 -0.54
N PHE A 38 -13.88 -22.90 -0.52
CA PHE A 38 -14.46 -21.56 -0.70
C PHE A 38 -13.62 -20.68 -1.63
N ASP A 39 -14.20 -19.61 -2.16
CA ASP A 39 -13.52 -18.70 -3.09
C ASP A 39 -12.97 -17.45 -2.38
N VAL A 40 -11.97 -16.79 -2.98
CA VAL A 40 -11.36 -15.56 -2.46
C VAL A 40 -11.45 -14.45 -3.52
N SER A 41 -11.99 -13.29 -3.13
CA SER A 41 -12.24 -12.17 -4.05
C SER A 41 -10.98 -11.58 -4.69
N GLU A 42 -9.87 -11.56 -3.94
CA GLU A 42 -8.56 -11.13 -4.43
C GLU A 42 -7.57 -12.29 -4.35
N SER A 43 -6.74 -12.46 -5.36
CA SER A 43 -5.62 -13.40 -5.29
C SER A 43 -4.43 -12.91 -6.11
N LEU A 44 -3.29 -12.64 -5.45
CA LEU A 44 -2.04 -12.30 -6.15
C LEU A 44 -1.43 -13.52 -6.85
N ILE A 45 -1.68 -14.71 -6.30
CA ILE A 45 -1.28 -15.99 -6.88
C ILE A 45 -2.53 -16.76 -7.27
N ALA A 46 -2.47 -17.50 -8.38
CA ALA A 46 -3.62 -18.27 -8.86
C ALA A 46 -4.17 -19.18 -7.73
N TYR A 47 -5.47 -19.09 -7.48
CA TYR A 47 -6.15 -19.81 -6.42
C TYR A 47 -7.48 -20.35 -6.93
N SER A 48 -7.85 -21.54 -6.47
CA SER A 48 -9.13 -22.20 -6.71
C SER A 48 -9.68 -22.76 -5.40
N PRO A 49 -11.01 -22.87 -5.23
CA PRO A 49 -11.61 -23.51 -4.05
C PRO A 49 -11.15 -24.95 -3.77
N ARG A 50 -10.59 -25.63 -4.79
CA ARG A 50 -10.00 -26.98 -4.66
C ARG A 50 -8.58 -26.97 -4.11
N ASP A 51 -7.95 -25.81 -3.99
CA ASP A 51 -6.62 -25.69 -3.41
C ASP A 51 -6.67 -25.87 -1.89
N THR A 52 -5.51 -26.16 -1.31
CA THR A 52 -5.37 -26.45 0.11
C THR A 52 -5.53 -25.22 1.00
N TYR A 53 -5.90 -25.42 2.27
CA TYR A 53 -5.91 -24.35 3.28
C TYR A 53 -4.57 -23.62 3.41
N ALA A 54 -3.44 -24.32 3.28
CA ALA A 54 -2.11 -23.70 3.28
C ALA A 54 -1.97 -22.66 2.16
N ARG A 55 -2.51 -22.95 0.97
CA ARG A 55 -2.48 -22.01 -0.15
C ARG A 55 -3.38 -20.80 0.10
N VAL A 56 -4.58 -21.00 0.65
CA VAL A 56 -5.48 -19.88 1.03
C VAL A 56 -4.83 -18.97 2.06
N LEU A 57 -4.20 -19.54 3.08
CA LEU A 57 -3.52 -18.76 4.11
C LEU A 57 -2.38 -17.93 3.49
N LEU A 58 -1.61 -18.51 2.56
CA LEU A 58 -0.60 -17.79 1.81
C LEU A 58 -1.21 -16.66 0.96
N VAL A 59 -2.31 -16.91 0.24
CA VAL A 59 -3.06 -15.89 -0.50
C VAL A 59 -3.51 -14.77 0.43
N GLY A 60 -4.07 -15.11 1.60
CA GLY A 60 -4.52 -14.15 2.61
C GLY A 60 -3.38 -13.28 3.16
N ILE A 61 -2.21 -13.88 3.43
CA ILE A 61 -1.00 -13.15 3.82
C ILE A 61 -0.57 -12.18 2.71
N LEU A 62 -0.49 -12.66 1.46
CA LEU A 62 -0.08 -11.83 0.33
C LEU A 62 -1.06 -10.67 0.07
N ASN A 63 -2.37 -10.93 0.15
CA ASN A 63 -3.39 -9.89 0.02
C ASN A 63 -3.31 -8.87 1.16
N THR A 64 -3.04 -9.32 2.39
CA THR A 64 -2.87 -8.42 3.54
C THR A 64 -1.64 -7.53 3.36
N LEU A 65 -0.52 -8.09 2.89
CA LEU A 65 0.69 -7.33 2.57
C LEU A 65 0.45 -6.33 1.45
N LEU A 66 -0.27 -6.72 0.39
CA LEU A 66 -0.65 -5.82 -0.69
C LEU A 66 -1.53 -4.68 -0.18
N ALA A 67 -2.60 -5.01 0.56
CA ALA A 67 -3.51 -4.02 1.13
C ALA A 67 -2.76 -3.05 2.05
N ALA A 68 -1.90 -3.56 2.94
CA ALA A 68 -1.06 -2.75 3.82
C ALA A 68 -0.10 -1.84 3.04
N ALA A 69 0.55 -2.35 1.98
CA ALA A 69 1.45 -1.56 1.15
C ALA A 69 0.71 -0.42 0.44
N VAL A 70 -0.44 -0.70 -0.17
CA VAL A 70 -1.24 0.31 -0.88
C VAL A 70 -1.81 1.34 0.10
N VAL A 71 -2.36 0.89 1.23
CA VAL A 71 -2.85 1.78 2.29
C VAL A 71 -1.73 2.65 2.85
N LEU A 72 -0.53 2.10 3.06
CA LEU A 72 0.61 2.86 3.57
C LEU A 72 1.00 3.99 2.63
N VAL A 73 1.07 3.73 1.32
CA VAL A 73 1.40 4.74 0.31
C VAL A 73 0.31 5.83 0.26
N LEU A 74 -0.96 5.42 0.22
CA LEU A 74 -2.10 6.34 0.18
C LEU A 74 -2.18 7.19 1.46
N ALA A 75 -2.10 6.56 2.63
CA ALA A 75 -2.15 7.24 3.92
C ALA A 75 -0.95 8.17 4.13
N SER A 76 0.26 7.76 3.76
CA SER A 76 1.45 8.60 3.91
C SER A 76 1.42 9.81 2.99
N SER A 77 1.00 9.64 1.74
CA SER A 77 0.87 10.75 0.79
C SER A 77 -0.23 11.73 1.22
N LEU A 78 -1.42 11.22 1.58
CA LEU A 78 -2.53 12.04 2.06
C LEU A 78 -2.17 12.74 3.38
N GLY A 79 -1.57 12.02 4.32
CA GLY A 79 -1.15 12.57 5.61
C GLY A 79 -0.07 13.62 5.48
N LEU A 80 0.90 13.47 4.57
CA LEU A 80 1.87 14.51 4.28
C LEU A 80 1.18 15.79 3.77
N VAL A 81 0.29 15.65 2.79
CA VAL A 81 -0.44 16.78 2.20
C VAL A 81 -1.30 17.48 3.25
N VAL A 82 -2.10 16.73 4.00
CA VAL A 82 -2.99 17.26 5.04
C VAL A 82 -2.21 17.88 6.19
N GLY A 83 -1.14 17.22 6.66
CA GLY A 83 -0.29 17.72 7.75
C GLY A 83 0.38 19.06 7.40
N VAL A 84 0.88 19.19 6.17
CA VAL A 84 1.37 20.47 5.65
C VAL A 84 0.24 21.49 5.53
N ALA A 85 -0.93 21.10 5.02
CA ALA A 85 -2.09 21.98 4.87
C ALA A 85 -2.59 22.56 6.22
N MET A 86 -2.54 21.80 7.31
CA MET A 86 -2.86 22.29 8.66
C MET A 86 -1.89 23.38 9.17
N THR A 87 -0.72 23.54 8.55
CA THR A 87 0.25 24.60 8.88
C THR A 87 0.27 25.74 7.86
N SER A 88 -0.66 25.71 6.89
CA SER A 88 -0.81 26.76 5.89
C SER A 88 -1.22 28.10 6.54
N SER A 89 -0.76 29.19 5.94
CA SER A 89 -1.22 30.55 6.27
C SER A 89 -2.66 30.80 5.82
N ASN A 90 -3.18 30.03 4.85
CA ASN A 90 -4.55 30.15 4.38
C ASN A 90 -5.52 29.55 5.41
N TRP A 91 -6.36 30.40 6.00
CA TRP A 91 -7.33 30.01 7.02
C TRP A 91 -8.29 28.92 6.57
N LEU A 92 -8.78 28.96 5.33
CA LEU A 92 -9.75 27.99 4.81
C LEU A 92 -9.09 26.61 4.69
N VAL A 93 -7.93 26.55 4.04
CA VAL A 93 -7.16 25.29 3.86
C VAL A 93 -6.83 24.67 5.22
N ARG A 94 -6.34 25.49 6.15
CA ARG A 94 -6.00 25.05 7.50
C ARG A 94 -7.22 24.51 8.23
N THR A 95 -8.34 25.24 8.20
CA THR A 95 -9.57 24.87 8.92
C THR A 95 -10.17 23.58 8.36
N LEU A 96 -10.23 23.44 7.03
CA LEU A 96 -10.71 22.22 6.38
C LEU A 96 -9.82 21.01 6.70
N ALA A 97 -8.49 21.19 6.67
CA ALA A 97 -7.55 20.13 7.02
C ALA A 97 -7.68 19.71 8.50
N HIS A 98 -7.84 20.67 9.41
CA HIS A 98 -8.14 20.38 10.81
C HIS A 98 -9.47 19.64 11.00
N GLY A 99 -10.54 20.09 10.33
CA GLY A 99 -11.85 19.45 10.38
C GLY A 99 -11.82 18.01 9.87
N TYR A 100 -11.12 17.76 8.76
CA TYR A 100 -10.88 16.41 8.24
C TYR A 100 -10.18 15.51 9.25
N VAL A 101 -9.06 15.97 9.84
CA VAL A 101 -8.29 15.16 10.81
C VAL A 101 -9.11 14.89 12.06
N GLU A 102 -9.77 15.91 12.60
CA GLU A 102 -10.55 15.79 13.84
C GLU A 102 -11.75 14.87 13.65
N LEU A 103 -12.47 14.98 12.53
CA LEU A 103 -13.57 14.09 12.19
C LEU A 103 -13.10 12.63 12.15
N LEU A 104 -12.05 12.33 11.39
CA LEU A 104 -11.60 10.95 11.21
C LEU A 104 -11.00 10.34 12.47
N ARG A 105 -10.38 11.14 13.33
CA ARG A 105 -9.84 10.66 14.62
C ARG A 105 -10.95 10.33 15.62
N ASN A 106 -12.10 10.99 15.53
CA ASN A 106 -13.21 10.83 16.45
C ASN A 106 -14.24 9.78 16.00
N LEU A 107 -14.24 9.38 14.72
CA LEU A 107 -15.12 8.33 14.21
C LEU A 107 -14.51 6.93 14.43
N PRO A 108 -15.31 5.92 14.84
CA PRO A 108 -14.87 4.54 14.86
C PRO A 108 -14.40 4.08 13.47
N LYS A 109 -13.22 3.46 13.39
CA LYS A 109 -12.66 2.96 12.10
C LYS A 109 -13.65 2.06 11.33
N LEU A 110 -14.40 1.24 12.07
CA LEU A 110 -15.39 0.32 11.51
C LEU A 110 -16.56 1.09 10.88
N LEU A 111 -16.99 2.20 11.49
CA LEU A 111 -18.04 3.06 10.95
C LEU A 111 -17.59 3.66 9.61
N ILE A 112 -16.36 4.16 9.52
CA ILE A 112 -15.82 4.72 8.26
C ILE A 112 -15.80 3.64 7.17
N LEU A 113 -15.30 2.45 7.48
CA LEU A 113 -15.24 1.34 6.53
C LEU A 113 -16.62 0.93 6.03
N ILE A 114 -17.57 0.71 6.95
CA ILE A 114 -18.94 0.30 6.59
C ILE A 114 -19.67 1.42 5.85
N ALA A 115 -19.58 2.67 6.33
CA ALA A 115 -20.22 3.80 5.67
C ALA A 115 -19.71 3.98 4.25
N LEU A 116 -18.38 3.89 4.04
CA LEU A 116 -17.79 3.99 2.71
C LEU A 116 -18.22 2.81 1.82
N TYR A 117 -18.20 1.58 2.34
CA TYR A 117 -18.65 0.40 1.59
C TYR A 117 -20.12 0.54 1.17
N VAL A 118 -21.02 0.91 2.08
CA VAL A 118 -22.45 1.12 1.80
C VAL A 118 -22.64 2.26 0.79
N MET A 119 -21.89 3.35 0.93
CA MET A 119 -21.91 4.47 -0.01
C MET A 119 -21.48 4.01 -1.41
N MET A 120 -20.40 3.24 -1.50
CA MET A 120 -19.92 2.68 -2.77
C MET A 120 -20.96 1.74 -3.39
N VAL A 121 -21.55 0.81 -2.62
CA VAL A 121 -22.59 -0.10 -3.14
C VAL A 121 -23.82 0.67 -3.64
N ARG A 122 -24.25 1.72 -2.91
CA ARG A 122 -25.50 2.43 -3.18
C ARG A 122 -25.39 3.49 -4.27
N TYR A 123 -24.27 4.20 -4.33
CA TYR A 123 -24.11 5.37 -5.21
C TYR A 123 -23.23 5.11 -6.42
N LEU A 124 -22.36 4.09 -6.42
CA LEU A 124 -21.66 3.74 -7.65
C LEU A 124 -22.62 3.17 -8.68
N PRO A 125 -22.44 3.50 -9.96
CA PRO A 125 -23.29 2.99 -11.01
C PRO A 125 -23.16 1.46 -11.11
N HIS A 126 -24.25 0.82 -11.53
CA HIS A 126 -24.20 -0.58 -11.94
C HIS A 126 -23.19 -0.78 -13.06
N VAL A 127 -22.59 -1.97 -13.14
CA VAL A 127 -21.52 -2.32 -14.11
C VAL A 127 -21.82 -1.89 -15.56
N ARG A 128 -23.08 -1.94 -16.02
CA ARG A 128 -23.48 -1.53 -17.38
C ARG A 128 -23.38 -0.02 -17.64
N LEU A 129 -23.44 0.78 -16.59
CA LEU A 129 -23.33 2.24 -16.60
C LEU A 129 -22.03 2.67 -15.89
N ALA A 130 -21.03 1.79 -15.83
CA ALA A 130 -19.78 2.06 -15.15
C ALA A 130 -19.18 3.39 -15.63
N TRP A 131 -18.70 4.19 -14.70
CA TRP A 131 -18.02 5.43 -15.04
C TRP A 131 -16.70 5.09 -15.70
N THR A 132 -16.49 5.59 -16.91
CA THR A 132 -15.24 5.47 -17.65
C THR A 132 -14.33 6.65 -17.30
N GLY A 133 -13.22 6.35 -16.65
CA GLY A 133 -12.16 7.30 -16.33
C GLY A 133 -11.11 7.41 -17.44
N PRO A 134 -10.05 8.22 -17.21
CA PRO A 134 -8.95 8.34 -18.15
C PRO A 134 -8.22 7.00 -18.36
N PHE A 135 -7.59 6.87 -19.53
CA PHE A 135 -6.84 5.67 -19.94
C PHE A 135 -7.66 4.38 -20.04
N GLY A 136 -9.00 4.46 -20.00
CA GLY A 136 -9.88 3.28 -20.06
C GLY A 136 -10.14 2.64 -18.70
N ALA A 137 -9.83 3.31 -17.59
CA ALA A 137 -10.25 2.85 -16.26
C ALA A 137 -11.79 2.84 -16.15
N MET A 138 -12.35 1.88 -15.42
CA MET A 138 -13.80 1.81 -15.17
C MET A 138 -14.08 1.67 -13.68
N LEU A 139 -15.07 2.41 -13.18
CA LEU A 139 -15.51 2.33 -11.80
C LEU A 139 -17.00 1.99 -11.74
N SER A 140 -17.35 0.98 -10.96
CA SER A 140 -18.72 0.51 -10.80
C SER A 140 -18.98 0.00 -9.39
N ASN A 141 -20.23 -0.33 -9.11
CA ASN A 141 -20.65 -1.03 -7.88
C ASN A 141 -20.10 -2.48 -7.77
N ARG A 142 -19.26 -2.94 -8.72
CA ARG A 142 -18.51 -4.20 -8.60
C ARG A 142 -17.04 -4.01 -8.24
N GLY A 143 -16.54 -2.78 -8.35
CA GLY A 143 -15.13 -2.48 -8.08
C GLY A 143 -14.53 -1.53 -9.10
N LEU A 144 -13.20 -1.44 -9.03
CA LEU A 144 -12.35 -0.60 -9.86
C LEU A 144 -11.61 -1.48 -10.86
N PHE A 145 -11.77 -1.19 -12.14
CA PHE A 145 -11.09 -1.86 -13.24
C PHE A 145 -10.07 -0.92 -13.85
N LEU A 146 -8.82 -1.34 -13.90
CA LEU A 146 -7.71 -0.53 -14.39
C LEU A 146 -7.05 -1.21 -15.59
N PRO A 147 -6.60 -0.46 -16.60
CA PRO A 147 -5.74 -0.99 -17.64
C PRO A 147 -4.51 -1.63 -17.00
N TRP A 148 -4.18 -2.84 -17.43
CA TRP A 148 -3.07 -3.59 -16.85
C TRP A 148 -2.12 -4.11 -17.93
N PRO A 149 -0.80 -3.94 -17.76
CA PRO A 149 0.17 -4.53 -18.67
C PRO A 149 0.12 -6.05 -18.57
N VAL A 150 -0.04 -6.71 -19.70
CA VAL A 150 -0.01 -8.17 -19.81
C VAL A 150 1.27 -8.58 -20.48
N ILE A 151 2.02 -9.46 -19.83
CA ILE A 151 3.23 -10.01 -20.41
C ILE A 151 2.82 -11.16 -21.35
N GLU A 152 2.80 -10.89 -22.64
CA GLU A 152 2.44 -11.88 -23.67
C GLU A 152 3.59 -12.85 -23.93
N HIS A 153 4.82 -12.32 -23.93
CA HIS A 153 6.03 -13.10 -24.17
C HIS A 153 7.20 -12.63 -23.29
N GLY A 154 8.10 -13.54 -22.93
CA GLY A 154 9.35 -13.19 -22.24
C GLY A 154 9.26 -12.95 -20.73
N GLY A 155 8.15 -13.31 -20.07
CA GLY A 155 7.96 -13.00 -18.63
C GLY A 155 9.02 -13.56 -17.68
N ARG A 156 9.58 -14.75 -17.96
CA ARG A 156 10.69 -15.30 -17.16
C ARG A 156 11.98 -14.50 -17.34
N LEU A 157 12.29 -14.10 -18.58
CA LEU A 157 13.45 -13.25 -18.89
C LEU A 157 13.28 -11.88 -18.24
N LEU A 158 12.09 -11.29 -18.31
CA LEU A 158 11.76 -10.03 -17.63
C LEU A 158 11.99 -10.14 -16.13
N ALA A 159 11.53 -11.21 -15.49
CA ALA A 159 11.69 -11.42 -14.06
C ALA A 159 13.17 -11.56 -13.67
N LEU A 160 13.95 -12.36 -14.41
CA LEU A 160 15.39 -12.52 -14.17
C LEU A 160 16.15 -11.21 -14.39
N ALA A 161 15.89 -10.51 -15.50
CA ALA A 161 16.52 -9.24 -15.83
C ALA A 161 16.20 -8.17 -14.79
N SER A 162 14.94 -8.08 -14.35
CA SER A 162 14.50 -7.18 -13.27
C SER A 162 15.16 -7.53 -11.94
N GLY A 163 15.32 -8.83 -11.63
CA GLY A 163 16.03 -9.30 -10.44
C GLY A 163 17.50 -8.92 -10.43
N LEU A 164 18.21 -9.12 -11.56
CA LEU A 164 19.61 -8.71 -11.73
C LEU A 164 19.77 -7.20 -11.64
N TRP A 165 18.86 -6.44 -12.26
CA TRP A 165 18.84 -4.98 -12.18
C TRP A 165 18.64 -4.51 -10.73
N LEU A 166 17.69 -5.09 -9.99
CA LEU A 166 17.43 -4.75 -8.60
C LEU A 166 18.64 -5.07 -7.70
N ALA A 167 19.25 -6.25 -7.88
CA ALA A 167 20.46 -6.64 -7.16
C ALA A 167 21.63 -5.67 -7.44
N GLY A 168 21.83 -5.31 -8.71
CA GLY A 168 22.80 -4.31 -9.13
C GLY A 168 22.54 -2.94 -8.53
N TRP A 169 21.29 -2.50 -8.50
CA TRP A 169 20.88 -1.25 -7.85
C TRP A 169 21.17 -1.28 -6.35
N VAL A 170 20.78 -2.34 -5.64
CA VAL A 170 21.05 -2.47 -4.19
C VAL A 170 22.55 -2.46 -3.91
N LEU A 171 23.36 -3.16 -4.71
CA LEU A 171 24.81 -3.17 -4.57
C LEU A 171 25.40 -1.77 -4.82
N TRP A 172 25.02 -1.11 -5.91
CA TRP A 172 25.44 0.25 -6.22
C TRP A 172 25.05 1.24 -5.12
N ALA A 173 23.82 1.14 -4.59
CA ALA A 173 23.33 1.96 -3.50
C ALA A 173 24.11 1.74 -2.20
N ARG A 174 24.55 0.51 -1.91
CA ARG A 174 25.41 0.20 -0.76
C ARG A 174 26.82 0.76 -0.94
N LEU A 175 27.40 0.62 -2.14
CA LEU A 175 28.73 1.14 -2.45
C LEU A 175 28.75 2.68 -2.44
N ALA A 176 27.73 3.32 -3.01
CA ALA A 176 27.58 4.76 -3.02
C ALA A 176 27.44 5.34 -1.61
N ARG A 177 26.66 4.69 -0.73
CA ARG A 177 26.56 5.06 0.69
C ARG A 177 27.91 4.95 1.40
N ARG A 178 28.59 3.80 1.27
CA ARG A 178 29.93 3.61 1.87
C ARG A 178 30.95 4.64 1.40
N ARG A 179 30.90 5.05 0.13
CA ARG A 179 31.75 6.12 -0.42
C ARG A 179 31.37 7.49 0.13
N GLN A 180 30.08 7.78 0.22
CA GLN A 180 29.58 9.02 0.82
C GLN A 180 30.00 9.14 2.28
N ASP A 181 29.94 8.06 3.06
CA ASP A 181 30.36 8.06 4.46
C ASP A 181 31.86 8.34 4.63
N ARG A 182 32.69 7.96 3.65
CA ARG A 182 34.15 8.19 3.67
C ARG A 182 34.58 9.53 3.08
N THR A 183 33.88 10.02 2.06
CA THR A 183 34.31 11.17 1.25
C THR A 183 33.42 12.40 1.40
N GLY A 184 32.26 12.26 2.04
CA GLY A 184 31.23 13.30 2.15
C GLY A 184 30.48 13.60 0.85
N GLN A 185 30.93 13.09 -0.30
CA GLN A 185 30.34 13.38 -1.60
C GLN A 185 29.12 12.49 -1.88
N ARG A 186 28.00 13.12 -2.23
CA ARG A 186 26.76 12.42 -2.59
C ARG A 186 26.80 11.98 -4.05
N HIS A 187 26.78 10.67 -4.29
CA HIS A 187 26.58 10.13 -5.63
C HIS A 187 25.09 9.87 -5.90
N PRO A 188 24.55 10.27 -7.07
CA PRO A 188 23.17 10.00 -7.43
C PRO A 188 22.99 8.50 -7.70
N VAL A 189 22.12 7.85 -6.93
CA VAL A 189 21.84 6.40 -7.05
C VAL A 189 20.54 6.15 -7.80
N ALA A 190 19.49 6.90 -7.48
CA ALA A 190 18.14 6.63 -7.99
C ALA A 190 18.02 6.89 -9.49
N LEU A 191 18.44 8.08 -9.98
CA LEU A 191 18.30 8.44 -11.39
C LEU A 191 19.07 7.50 -12.34
N PRO A 192 20.36 7.18 -12.12
CA PRO A 192 21.07 6.23 -12.98
C PRO A 192 20.48 4.82 -12.94
N ALA A 193 20.01 4.37 -11.77
CA ALA A 193 19.38 3.05 -11.65
C ALA A 193 18.07 2.99 -12.45
N ILE A 194 17.21 4.00 -12.34
CA ILE A 194 15.97 4.11 -13.12
C ILE A 194 16.29 4.15 -14.62
N ALA A 195 17.27 4.96 -15.03
CA ALA A 195 17.69 5.04 -16.44
C ALA A 195 18.21 3.70 -16.96
N ALA A 196 19.03 2.99 -16.20
CA ALA A 196 19.52 1.66 -16.56
C ALA A 196 18.38 0.63 -16.65
N GLY A 197 17.38 0.71 -15.78
CA GLY A 197 16.20 -0.15 -15.83
C GLY A 197 15.35 0.13 -17.06
N GLY A 198 15.11 1.41 -17.38
CA GLY A 198 14.43 1.82 -18.60
C GLY A 198 15.17 1.36 -19.86
N LEU A 199 16.49 1.51 -19.89
CA LEU A 199 17.32 1.03 -21.00
C LEU A 199 17.24 -0.50 -21.15
N LEU A 200 17.30 -1.25 -20.05
CA LEU A 200 17.17 -2.71 -20.05
C LEU A 200 15.80 -3.15 -20.60
N LEU A 201 14.72 -2.49 -20.18
CA LEU A 201 13.38 -2.77 -20.71
C LEU A 201 13.29 -2.45 -22.20
N ALA A 202 13.83 -1.30 -22.62
CA ALA A 202 13.85 -0.88 -24.01
C ALA A 202 14.66 -1.85 -24.89
N THR A 203 15.84 -2.31 -24.44
CA THR A 203 16.65 -3.27 -25.20
C THR A 203 15.97 -4.63 -25.32
N LEU A 204 15.37 -5.13 -24.24
CA LEU A 204 14.64 -6.40 -24.28
C LEU A 204 13.39 -6.33 -25.17
N ALA A 205 12.71 -5.18 -25.21
CA ALA A 205 11.60 -4.94 -26.12
C ALA A 205 12.07 -4.81 -27.59
N LEU A 206 13.17 -4.08 -27.85
CA LEU A 206 13.74 -3.89 -29.20
C LEU A 206 14.25 -5.19 -29.82
N LEU A 207 14.78 -6.09 -28.99
CA LEU A 207 15.26 -7.41 -29.40
C LEU A 207 14.12 -8.43 -29.55
N ASP A 208 12.86 -8.00 -29.40
CA ASP A 208 11.66 -8.85 -29.40
C ASP A 208 11.70 -9.98 -28.35
N ALA A 209 12.58 -9.85 -27.35
CA ALA A 209 12.75 -10.83 -26.28
C ALA A 209 11.60 -10.75 -25.26
N ILE A 210 10.89 -9.62 -25.20
CA ILE A 210 9.73 -9.39 -24.34
C ILE A 210 8.66 -8.62 -25.12
N ARG A 211 7.41 -9.09 -25.05
CA ARG A 211 6.23 -8.36 -25.54
C ARG A 211 5.29 -8.09 -24.38
N ILE A 212 5.07 -6.80 -24.11
CA ILE A 212 4.14 -6.33 -23.08
C ILE A 212 2.96 -5.68 -23.80
N GLY A 213 1.84 -6.39 -23.81
CA GLY A 213 0.55 -5.87 -24.28
C GLY A 213 -0.13 -5.04 -23.20
N TRP A 214 -1.16 -4.29 -23.60
CA TRP A 214 -2.02 -3.55 -22.69
C TRP A 214 -3.42 -4.13 -22.71
N SER A 215 -3.87 -4.68 -21.57
CA SER A 215 -5.25 -5.10 -21.42
C SER A 215 -6.07 -3.94 -20.88
N VAL A 216 -6.97 -3.41 -21.71
CA VAL A 216 -7.93 -2.37 -21.32
C VAL A 216 -9.22 -3.05 -20.88
N PRO A 217 -9.81 -2.67 -19.74
CA PRO A 217 -11.07 -3.26 -19.30
C PRO A 217 -12.22 -2.83 -20.21
N GLU A 218 -13.00 -3.79 -20.66
CA GLU A 218 -14.15 -3.58 -21.53
C GLU A 218 -15.37 -4.34 -21.00
N LEU A 219 -16.57 -3.78 -21.19
CA LEU A 219 -17.81 -4.47 -20.86
C LEU A 219 -18.05 -5.60 -21.87
N LYS A 220 -17.97 -6.84 -21.39
CA LYS A 220 -18.33 -8.04 -22.17
C LYS A 220 -19.52 -8.74 -21.51
N GLY A 221 -20.69 -8.56 -22.09
CA GLY A 221 -21.95 -9.09 -21.57
C GLY A 221 -22.34 -8.44 -20.24
N PHE A 222 -22.45 -9.26 -19.18
CA PHE A 222 -22.80 -8.80 -17.84
C PHE A 222 -21.59 -8.51 -16.95
N ASN A 223 -20.36 -8.66 -17.43
CA ASN A 223 -19.15 -8.43 -16.64
C ASN A 223 -18.12 -7.56 -17.39
N VAL A 224 -17.11 -7.09 -16.66
CA VAL A 224 -15.94 -6.44 -17.25
C VAL A 224 -14.89 -7.50 -17.51
N ALA A 225 -14.30 -7.48 -18.70
CA ALA A 225 -13.23 -8.38 -19.10
C ALA A 225 -11.99 -7.57 -19.49
N GLY A 226 -10.81 -8.12 -19.20
CA GLY A 226 -9.53 -7.43 -19.40
C GLY A 226 -9.19 -6.46 -18.28
N GLY A 227 -7.95 -5.97 -18.29
CA GLY A 227 -7.41 -5.13 -17.22
C GLY A 227 -7.23 -5.88 -15.90
N MET A 228 -6.81 -5.13 -14.89
CA MET A 228 -6.80 -5.56 -13.50
C MET A 228 -8.12 -5.16 -12.85
N SER A 229 -8.82 -6.13 -12.26
CA SER A 229 -10.03 -5.89 -11.47
C SER A 229 -9.69 -5.89 -9.99
N LEU A 230 -10.01 -4.80 -9.29
CA LEU A 230 -10.01 -4.73 -7.83
C LEU A 230 -11.46 -4.79 -7.37
N SER A 231 -11.79 -5.71 -6.46
CA SER A 231 -13.18 -5.79 -5.98
C SER A 231 -13.60 -4.51 -5.26
N LEU A 232 -14.91 -4.38 -5.11
CA LEU A 232 -15.48 -3.30 -4.31
C LEU A 232 -15.00 -3.35 -2.86
N GLN A 233 -14.88 -4.55 -2.28
CA GLN A 233 -14.47 -4.77 -0.90
C GLN A 233 -13.03 -4.31 -0.67
N PHE A 234 -12.11 -4.72 -1.56
CA PHE A 234 -10.71 -4.30 -1.50
C PHE A 234 -10.57 -2.79 -1.69
N THR A 235 -11.28 -2.23 -2.67
CA THR A 235 -11.25 -0.78 -2.93
C THR A 235 -11.78 0.01 -1.72
N ALA A 236 -12.91 -0.41 -1.15
CA ALA A 236 -13.48 0.21 0.04
C ALA A 236 -12.52 0.13 1.24
N LEU A 237 -11.89 -1.04 1.47
CA LEU A 237 -10.89 -1.23 2.51
C LEU A 237 -9.71 -0.27 2.35
N VAL A 238 -9.12 -0.22 1.16
CA VAL A 238 -7.96 0.62 0.87
C VAL A 238 -8.28 2.10 1.04
N VAL A 239 -9.41 2.56 0.52
CA VAL A 239 -9.81 3.97 0.61
C VAL A 239 -10.16 4.34 2.05
N ALA A 240 -10.96 3.53 2.75
CA ALA A 240 -11.37 3.81 4.13
C ALA A 240 -10.17 3.87 5.07
N LEU A 241 -9.28 2.87 5.01
CA LEU A 241 -8.08 2.84 5.85
C LEU A 241 -7.06 3.90 5.43
N GLY A 242 -6.90 4.15 4.14
CA GLY A 242 -5.99 5.18 3.63
C GLY A 242 -6.40 6.58 4.10
N VAL A 243 -7.69 6.90 4.05
CA VAL A 243 -8.24 8.16 4.55
C VAL A 243 -8.09 8.25 6.08
N TYR A 244 -8.53 7.23 6.82
CA TYR A 244 -8.42 7.20 8.28
C TYR A 244 -6.98 7.36 8.78
N HIS A 245 -6.05 6.55 8.29
CA HIS A 245 -4.64 6.64 8.68
C HIS A 245 -3.96 7.88 8.10
N GLY A 246 -4.39 8.38 6.95
CA GLY A 246 -3.92 9.66 6.42
C GLY A 246 -4.19 10.82 7.38
N GLY A 247 -5.35 10.83 8.06
CA GLY A 247 -5.63 11.81 9.12
C GLY A 247 -4.67 11.71 10.31
N GLN A 248 -4.39 10.49 10.77
CA GLN A 248 -3.45 10.24 11.88
C GLN A 248 -2.01 10.65 11.52
N ILE A 249 -1.54 10.24 10.33
CA ILE A 249 -0.22 10.63 9.82
C ILE A 249 -0.15 12.16 9.66
N GLY A 250 -1.21 12.80 9.18
CA GLY A 250 -1.26 14.27 9.07
C GLY A 250 -1.07 14.98 10.40
N ALA A 251 -1.67 14.47 11.49
CA ALA A 251 -1.45 15.00 12.83
C ALA A 251 0.01 14.85 13.30
N ILE A 252 0.65 13.72 12.99
CA ILE A 252 2.06 13.46 13.29
C ILE A 252 2.96 14.41 12.49
N VAL A 253 2.72 14.54 11.18
CA VAL A 253 3.45 15.45 10.28
C VAL A 253 3.35 16.89 10.78
N ARG A 254 2.15 17.35 11.12
CA ARG A 254 1.94 18.67 11.72
C ARG A 254 2.74 18.82 13.02
N GLY A 255 2.72 17.82 13.89
CA GLY A 255 3.49 17.81 15.14
C GLY A 255 4.99 18.00 14.89
N GLY A 256 5.55 17.26 13.94
CA GLY A 256 6.95 17.41 13.53
C GLY A 256 7.25 18.77 12.91
N ILE A 257 6.35 19.33 12.10
CA ILE A 257 6.50 20.68 11.54
C ILE A 257 6.54 21.72 12.67
N ILE A 258 5.66 21.64 13.67
CA ILE A 258 5.63 22.58 14.80
C ILE A 258 6.87 22.44 15.70
N ALA A 259 7.45 21.24 15.80
CA ALA A 259 8.67 21.01 16.57
C ALA A 259 9.91 21.67 15.97
N THR A 260 9.90 22.05 14.69
CA THR A 260 11.01 22.80 14.07
C THR A 260 11.07 24.23 14.59
N SER A 261 12.27 24.75 14.87
CA SER A 261 12.44 26.10 15.42
C SER A 261 11.94 27.18 14.47
N SER A 262 11.24 28.19 15.02
CA SER A 262 10.68 29.29 14.22
C SER A 262 11.76 30.13 13.52
N GLY A 263 12.93 30.28 14.15
CA GLY A 263 14.07 31.01 13.60
C GLY A 263 14.54 30.51 12.23
N GLN A 264 14.35 29.23 11.91
CA GLN A 264 14.64 28.69 10.58
C GLN A 264 13.70 29.25 9.50
N ARG A 265 12.42 29.47 9.85
CA ARG A 265 11.43 30.07 8.94
C ARG A 265 11.66 31.57 8.79
N GLU A 266 11.98 32.25 9.89
CA GLU A 266 12.28 33.68 9.90
C GLU A 266 13.55 33.98 9.08
N ALA A 267 14.61 33.20 9.25
CA ALA A 267 15.83 33.33 8.44
C ALA A 267 15.57 33.06 6.94
N ALA A 268 14.75 32.05 6.61
CA ALA A 268 14.38 31.76 5.23
C ALA A 268 13.60 32.92 4.58
N GLN A 269 12.67 33.53 5.34
CA GLN A 269 11.91 34.69 4.89
C GLN A 269 12.80 35.94 4.73
N ALA A 270 13.77 36.15 5.62
CA ALA A 270 14.77 37.23 5.49
C ALA A 270 15.63 37.07 4.22
N LEU A 271 15.85 35.84 3.76
CA LEU A 271 16.51 35.51 2.49
C LEU A 271 15.57 35.59 1.28
N GLY A 272 14.31 36.03 1.45
CA GLY A 272 13.32 36.16 0.37
C GLY A 272 12.79 34.83 -0.16
N LEU A 273 12.93 33.72 0.59
CA LEU A 273 12.35 32.44 0.20
C LEU A 273 10.84 32.45 0.39
N ASP A 274 10.12 31.99 -0.64
CA ASP A 274 8.68 31.78 -0.54
C ASP A 274 8.34 30.63 0.43
N TRP A 275 7.06 30.53 0.80
CA TRP A 275 6.58 29.51 1.73
C TRP A 275 6.83 28.08 1.21
N PHE A 276 6.71 27.86 -0.10
CA PHE A 276 6.90 26.53 -0.70
C PHE A 276 8.36 26.09 -0.67
N LYS A 277 9.32 26.98 -0.98
CA LYS A 277 10.76 26.71 -0.87
C LYS A 277 11.15 26.51 0.58
N THR A 278 10.65 27.36 1.50
CA THR A 278 10.92 27.23 2.94
C THR A 278 10.41 25.88 3.47
N MET A 279 9.17 25.52 3.13
CA MET A 279 8.58 24.25 3.55
C MET A 279 9.33 23.06 2.95
N ARG A 280 9.56 23.05 1.63
CA ARG A 280 10.16 21.90 0.93
C ARG A 280 11.64 21.70 1.24
N LEU A 281 12.42 22.77 1.38
CA LEU A 281 13.88 22.71 1.45
C LEU A 281 14.43 22.77 2.88
N ILE A 282 13.69 23.37 3.83
CA ILE A 282 14.19 23.64 5.18
C ILE A 282 13.34 22.91 6.23
N VAL A 283 12.05 23.23 6.31
CA VAL A 283 11.19 22.78 7.41
C VAL A 283 10.84 21.30 7.28
N LEU A 284 10.32 20.86 6.14
CA LEU A 284 9.84 19.49 5.96
C LEU A 284 10.96 18.43 6.10
N PRO A 285 12.17 18.62 5.53
CA PRO A 285 13.27 17.68 5.74
C PRO A 285 13.70 17.57 7.21
N GLN A 286 13.61 18.65 7.99
CA GLN A 286 13.92 18.64 9.42
C GLN A 286 12.79 17.98 10.23
N ALA A 287 11.54 18.34 9.94
CA ALA A 287 10.35 17.76 10.58
C ALA A 287 10.31 16.24 10.40
N LEU A 288 10.61 15.74 9.20
CA LEU A 288 10.66 14.30 8.93
C LEU A 288 11.70 13.57 9.79
N ARG A 289 12.86 14.18 10.08
CA ARG A 289 13.88 13.58 10.98
C ARG A 289 13.44 13.51 12.44
N VAL A 290 12.51 14.36 12.85
CA VAL A 290 11.94 14.32 14.21
C VAL A 290 10.86 13.25 14.30
N ILE A 291 10.20 12.93 13.18
CA ILE A 291 9.12 11.95 13.10
C ILE A 291 9.64 10.51 12.94
N THR A 292 10.73 10.31 12.20
CA THR A 292 11.35 9.00 11.92
C THR A 292 12.40 8.61 12.95
#